data_AF-A0A1Q3GHV1-F1
#
_entry.id   AF-A0A1Q3GHV1-F1
#
_cell.length_a   1.000
_cell.length_b   1.000
_cell.length_c   1.000
_cell.angle_alpha   90.00
_cell.angle_beta   90.00
_cell.angle_gamma   90.00
#
_symmetry.space_group_name_H-M   'P 1'
#
loop_
_entity.id
_entity.type
_entity.pdbx_description
1 polymer ?
#
loop_
_entity_poly.entity_id
_entity_poly.type
_entity_poly.pdbx_seq_one_letter_code
_entity_poly.pdbx_strand_id
1 'polypeptide(L)'
;MFATAGIAHFVFPTIFLKAMPPLFPAKLATFLNLLVGAIEIGLAISFWTKFRQVGVYVSIFLLVIFLVLIHSWHLLIGRFPGFPEVSQAVLWLRVAAQLFLIYWFWLVRNE
;
A
#
# COMPACT_ATOMS: atom_id res chain seq x y z
N MET A 1 -7.39 -4.68 8.60
CA MET A 1 -6.32 -4.53 7.58
C MET A 1 -5.69 -3.15 7.64
N PHE A 2 -6.42 -2.07 7.32
CA PHE A 2 -5.81 -0.74 7.24
C PHE A 2 -5.24 -0.21 8.57
N ALA A 3 -5.87 -0.48 9.72
CA ALA A 3 -5.34 -0.04 11.01
C ALA A 3 -3.95 -0.65 11.29
N THR A 4 -3.81 -1.96 11.07
CA THR A 4 -2.54 -2.67 11.30
C THR A 4 -1.46 -2.26 10.30
N ALA A 5 -1.82 -2.08 9.03
CA ALA A 5 -0.90 -1.59 8.00
C ALA A 5 -0.44 -0.15 8.32
N GLY A 6 -1.39 0.72 8.65
CA GLY A 6 -1.11 2.12 8.98
C GLY A 6 -0.22 2.27 10.20
N ILE A 7 -0.43 1.48 11.25
CA ILE A 7 0.47 1.45 12.42
C ILE A 7 1.89 0.98 12.02
N ALA A 8 1.99 -0.03 11.15
CA ALA A 8 3.29 -0.56 10.74
C ALA A 8 4.19 0.49 10.06
N HIS A 9 3.61 1.46 9.34
CA HIS A 9 4.35 2.58 8.74
C HIS A 9 5.12 3.44 9.77
N PHE A 10 4.64 3.51 11.01
CA PHE A 10 5.28 4.25 12.11
C PHE A 10 6.22 3.37 12.93
N VAL A 11 5.86 2.08 13.12
CA VAL A 11 6.65 1.14 13.94
C VAL A 11 7.86 0.60 13.18
N PHE A 12 7.72 0.32 11.89
CA PHE A 12 8.76 -0.29 11.05
C PHE A 12 9.07 0.54 9.78
N PRO A 13 9.34 1.85 9.89
CA PRO A 13 9.44 2.74 8.73
C PRO A 13 10.56 2.33 7.75
N THR A 14 11.62 1.70 8.26
CA THR A 14 12.76 1.26 7.45
C THR A 14 12.40 0.21 6.41
N ILE A 15 11.38 -0.63 6.66
CA ILE A 15 10.91 -1.63 5.70
C ILE A 15 10.25 -0.91 4.51
N PHE A 16 9.35 0.03 4.79
CA PHE A 16 8.62 0.78 3.78
C PHE A 16 9.51 1.71 2.97
N LEU A 17 10.45 2.40 3.61
CA LEU A 17 11.41 3.28 2.93
C LEU A 17 12.33 2.51 1.99
N LYS A 18 12.74 1.28 2.34
CA LYS A 18 13.51 0.42 1.44
C LYS A 18 12.68 -0.04 0.25
N ALA A 19 11.40 -0.36 0.47
CA ALA A 19 10.48 -0.81 -0.57
C ALA A 19 10.08 0.31 -1.55
N MET A 20 10.29 1.58 -1.22
CA MET A 20 10.01 2.67 -2.15
C MET A 20 10.99 2.66 -3.34
N PRO A 21 10.50 2.91 -4.57
CA PRO A 21 11.37 3.14 -5.70
C PRO A 21 12.20 4.42 -5.48
N PRO A 22 13.40 4.54 -6.06
CA PRO A 22 14.29 5.69 -5.89
C PRO A 22 13.82 6.91 -6.69
N LEU A 23 12.53 7.20 -6.69
CA LEU A 23 11.89 8.34 -7.38
C LEU A 23 11.86 9.61 -6.52
N PHE A 24 12.00 9.46 -5.19
CA PHE A 24 11.82 10.54 -4.24
C PHE A 24 13.11 10.80 -3.44
N PRO A 25 13.45 12.07 -3.14
CA PRO A 25 14.47 12.38 -2.14
C PRO A 25 14.13 11.76 -0.78
N ALA A 26 15.14 11.38 0.01
CA ALA A 26 14.94 10.68 1.28
C ALA A 26 13.96 11.38 2.24
N LYS A 27 14.03 12.71 2.35
CA LYS A 27 13.09 13.50 3.19
C LYS A 27 11.64 13.37 2.72
N LEU A 28 11.43 13.38 1.40
CA LEU A 28 10.11 13.23 0.79
C LEU A 28 9.59 11.80 0.96
N ALA A 29 10.44 10.78 0.76
CA ALA A 29 10.07 9.38 0.98
C ALA A 29 9.60 9.15 2.43
N THR A 30 10.34 9.69 3.41
CA THR A 30 9.95 9.65 4.83
C THR A 30 8.61 10.32 5.08
N PHE A 31 8.39 11.51 4.53
CA PHE A 31 7.11 12.20 4.66
C PHE A 31 5.96 11.38 4.04
N LEU A 32 6.14 10.87 2.82
CA LEU A 32 5.14 10.05 2.13
C LEU A 32 4.81 8.77 2.90
N ASN A 33 5.81 8.12 3.49
CA ASN A 33 5.61 6.95 4.34
C ASN A 33 4.70 7.25 5.53
N LEU A 34 4.96 8.36 6.24
CA LEU A 34 4.14 8.78 7.38
C LEU A 34 2.73 9.21 6.96
N LEU A 35 2.62 9.92 5.83
CA LEU A 35 1.34 10.33 5.26
C LEU A 35 0.49 9.12 4.88
N VAL A 36 1.08 8.12 4.22
CA VAL A 36 0.39 6.86 3.91
C VAL A 36 -0.08 6.17 5.18
N GLY A 37 0.78 6.03 6.19
CA GLY A 37 0.38 5.44 7.47
C GLY A 37 -0.80 6.14 8.13
N ALA A 38 -0.81 7.48 8.11
CA ALA A 38 -1.93 8.27 8.62
C ALA A 38 -3.21 8.08 7.79
N ILE A 39 -3.10 8.04 6.46
CA ILE A 39 -4.25 7.78 5.57
C ILE A 39 -4.83 6.39 5.85
N GLU A 40 -4.01 5.35 6.02
CA GLU A 40 -4.49 4.00 6.32
C GLU A 40 -5.20 3.90 7.68
N ILE A 41 -4.71 4.60 8.71
CA ILE A 41 -5.43 4.70 9.98
C ILE A 41 -6.78 5.42 9.78
N GLY A 42 -6.78 6.53 9.02
CA GLY A 42 -8.00 7.25 8.66
C GLY A 42 -8.99 6.38 7.88
N LEU A 43 -8.50 5.55 6.95
CA LEU A 43 -9.30 4.57 6.22
C LEU A 43 -9.94 3.58 7.19
N ALA A 44 -9.18 3.03 8.13
CA ALA A 44 -9.70 2.11 9.12
C ALA A 44 -10.87 2.70 9.91
N ILE A 45 -10.76 3.97 10.32
CA ILE A 45 -11.85 4.69 11.00
C ILE A 45 -13.02 4.93 10.04
N SER A 46 -12.75 5.35 8.80
CA SER A 46 -13.78 5.73 7.83
C SER A 46 -14.82 4.63 7.60
N PHE A 47 -14.38 3.36 7.60
CA PHE A 47 -15.24 2.19 7.41
C PHE A 47 -16.28 1.97 8.53
N TRP A 48 -16.10 2.58 9.69
CA TRP A 48 -17.04 2.53 10.83
C TRP A 48 -17.89 3.80 10.96
N THR A 49 -17.84 4.69 9.97
CA THR A 49 -18.51 5.99 10.02
C THR A 49 -19.33 6.23 8.75
N LYS A 50 -20.04 7.36 8.71
CA LYS A 50 -20.71 7.84 7.49
C LYS A 50 -19.78 8.07 6.29
N PHE A 51 -18.45 8.08 6.50
CA PHE A 51 -17.45 8.27 5.45
C PHE A 51 -17.00 6.97 4.76
N ARG A 52 -17.68 5.84 5.02
CA ARG A 52 -17.37 4.53 4.43
C ARG A 52 -17.16 4.59 2.91
N GLN A 53 -18.05 5.26 2.18
CA GLN A 53 -17.95 5.35 0.71
C GLN A 53 -16.69 6.10 0.26
N VAL A 54 -16.33 7.20 0.94
CA VAL A 54 -15.06 7.90 0.70
C VAL A 54 -13.88 6.97 0.99
N GLY A 55 -13.96 6.20 2.08
CA GLY A 55 -12.98 5.17 2.44
C GLY A 55 -12.75 4.14 1.35
N VAL A 56 -13.81 3.66 0.70
CA VAL A 56 -13.70 2.73 -0.44
C VAL A 56 -12.92 3.37 -1.60
N TYR A 57 -13.27 4.58 -2.02
CA TYR A 57 -12.59 5.22 -3.16
C TYR A 57 -11.13 5.56 -2.86
N VAL A 58 -10.84 6.05 -1.65
CA VAL A 58 -9.45 6.30 -1.23
C VAL A 58 -8.65 5.00 -1.14
N SER A 59 -9.28 3.90 -0.71
CA SER A 59 -8.65 2.57 -0.71
C SER A 59 -8.29 2.12 -2.13
N ILE A 60 -9.22 2.23 -3.08
CA ILE A 60 -8.96 1.90 -4.50
C ILE A 60 -7.81 2.76 -5.03
N PHE A 61 -7.84 4.07 -4.76
CA PHE A 61 -6.79 4.99 -5.19
C PHE A 61 -5.40 4.59 -4.65
N LEU A 62 -5.27 4.32 -3.35
CA LEU A 62 -4.01 3.86 -2.77
C LEU A 62 -3.56 2.52 -3.33
N LEU A 63 -4.48 1.58 -3.49
CA LEU A 63 -4.15 0.26 -4.03
C LEU A 63 -3.64 0.35 -5.47
N VAL A 64 -4.24 1.22 -6.30
CA VAL A 64 -3.76 1.49 -7.66
C VAL A 64 -2.38 2.14 -7.64
N ILE A 65 -2.15 3.14 -6.78
CA ILE A 65 -0.82 3.77 -6.66
C ILE A 65 0.24 2.75 -6.24
N PHE A 66 -0.04 1.91 -5.25
CA PHE A 66 0.90 0.88 -4.80
C PHE A 66 1.15 -0.17 -5.88
N LEU A 67 0.15 -0.52 -6.69
CA LEU A 67 0.34 -1.41 -7.82
C LEU A 67 1.28 -0.80 -8.86
N VAL A 68 1.00 0.45 -9.25
CA VAL A 68 1.69 1.15 -10.35
C VAL A 68 3.09 1.58 -9.99
N LEU A 69 3.36 2.00 -8.74
CA LEU A 69 4.66 2.52 -8.34
C LEU A 69 5.52 1.52 -7.57
N ILE A 70 4.92 0.73 -6.68
CA ILE A 70 5.67 -0.13 -5.75
C ILE A 70 5.80 -1.55 -6.30
N HIS A 71 4.68 -2.18 -6.67
CA HIS A 71 4.70 -3.58 -7.11
C HIS A 71 5.34 -3.77 -8.49
N SER A 72 5.04 -2.88 -9.43
CA SER A 72 5.70 -2.85 -10.75
C SER A 72 7.22 -2.68 -10.62
N TRP A 73 7.68 -1.80 -9.73
CA TRP A 73 9.09 -1.58 -9.46
C TRP A 73 9.76 -2.83 -8.91
N HIS A 74 9.14 -3.48 -7.91
CA HIS A 74 9.65 -4.75 -7.36
C HIS A 74 9.78 -5.85 -8.42
N LEU A 75 8.80 -5.96 -9.31
CA LEU A 75 8.88 -6.88 -10.45
C LEU A 75 10.04 -6.53 -11.39
N LEU A 76 10.20 -5.24 -11.72
CA LEU A 76 11.27 -4.76 -12.60
C LEU A 76 12.66 -5.09 -12.05
N ILE A 77 12.88 -4.89 -10.75
CA ILE A 77 14.17 -5.20 -10.11
C ILE A 77 14.30 -6.65 -9.65
N GLY A 78 13.24 -7.46 -9.78
CA GLY A 78 13.20 -8.85 -9.35
C GLY A 78 13.45 -9.06 -7.86
N ARG A 79 13.17 -8.06 -7.01
CA ARG A 79 13.48 -8.07 -5.58
C ARG A 79 12.37 -7.44 -4.76
N PHE A 80 12.30 -7.80 -3.48
CA PHE A 80 11.48 -7.11 -2.49
C PHE A 80 12.38 -6.44 -1.44
N PRO A 81 12.82 -5.19 -1.69
CA PRO A 81 13.67 -4.46 -0.77
C PRO A 81 13.06 -4.37 0.63
N GLY A 82 13.89 -4.57 1.65
CA GLY A 82 13.45 -4.63 3.06
C GLY A 82 13.11 -6.05 3.53
N PHE A 83 13.13 -7.05 2.65
CA PHE A 83 12.94 -8.47 2.96
C PHE A 83 14.13 -9.31 2.47
N PRO A 84 14.30 -10.55 2.96
CA PRO A 84 15.19 -11.53 2.36
C PRO A 84 14.88 -11.73 0.86
N GLU A 85 15.82 -12.33 0.13
CA GLU A 85 15.59 -12.66 -1.28
C GLU A 85 14.34 -13.54 -1.42
N VAL A 86 13.44 -13.13 -2.31
CA VAL A 86 12.20 -13.83 -2.61
C VAL A 86 12.19 -14.27 -4.06
N SER A 87 11.52 -15.37 -4.35
CA SER A 87 11.33 -15.83 -5.73
C SER A 87 10.44 -14.86 -6.52
N GLN A 88 10.60 -14.85 -7.85
CA GLN A 88 9.71 -14.06 -8.70
C GLN A 88 8.23 -14.43 -8.55
N ALA A 89 7.92 -15.68 -8.21
CA ALA A 89 6.56 -16.13 -7.96
C ALA A 89 5.90 -15.33 -6.81
N VAL A 90 6.66 -15.00 -5.75
CA VAL A 90 6.15 -14.18 -4.64
C VAL A 90 5.81 -12.77 -5.11
N LEU A 91 6.64 -12.18 -5.98
CA LEU A 91 6.40 -10.84 -6.52
C LEU A 91 5.12 -10.80 -7.38
N TRP A 92 4.93 -11.81 -8.23
CA TRP A 92 3.69 -11.97 -9.02
C TRP A 92 2.47 -12.23 -8.16
N LEU A 93 2.59 -13.06 -7.11
CA LEU A 93 1.51 -13.31 -6.17
C LEU A 93 1.04 -12.02 -5.50
N ARG A 94 1.98 -11.12 -5.15
CA ARG A 94 1.63 -9.80 -4.59
C ARG A 94 0.86 -8.93 -5.58
N VAL A 95 1.24 -8.92 -6.86
CA VAL A 95 0.49 -8.21 -7.90
C VAL A 95 -0.92 -8.78 -8.06
N ALA A 96 -1.05 -10.11 -8.08
CA ALA A 96 -2.35 -10.77 -8.18
C ALA A 96 -3.23 -10.45 -6.95
N ALA A 97 -2.67 -10.51 -5.74
CA ALA A 97 -3.37 -10.12 -4.52
C ALA A 97 -3.79 -8.64 -4.54
N GLN A 98 -2.94 -7.76 -5.06
CA GLN A 98 -3.25 -6.34 -5.19
C GLN A 98 -4.42 -6.09 -6.15
N LEU A 99 -4.44 -6.77 -7.30
CA LEU A 99 -5.55 -6.71 -8.26
C LEU A 99 -6.84 -7.26 -7.67
N PHE A 100 -6.75 -8.36 -6.92
CA PHE A 100 -7.88 -8.94 -6.21
C PHE A 100 -8.47 -7.96 -5.19
N LEU A 101 -7.63 -7.27 -4.41
CA LEU A 101 -8.09 -6.25 -3.45
C LEU A 101 -8.78 -5.07 -4.15
N ILE A 102 -8.22 -4.59 -5.26
CA ILE A 102 -8.84 -3.52 -6.06
C ILE A 102 -10.24 -3.96 -6.54
N TYR A 103 -10.33 -5.18 -7.08
CA TYR A 103 -11.60 -5.75 -7.53
C TYR A 103 -12.60 -5.92 -6.38
N TRP A 104 -12.16 -6.37 -5.21
CA TRP A 104 -13.00 -6.49 -4.03
C TRP A 104 -13.58 -5.13 -3.61
N PHE A 105 -12.74 -4.10 -3.49
CA PHE A 105 -13.21 -2.76 -3.14
C PHE A 105 -14.16 -2.19 -4.21
N TRP A 106 -13.94 -2.53 -5.48
CA TRP A 106 -14.88 -2.18 -6.54
C TRP A 106 -16.25 -2.83 -6.33
N LEU A 107 -16.32 -4.10 -5.94
CA LEU A 107 -17.60 -4.80 -5.71
C LEU A 107 -18.40 -4.16 -4.56
N VAL A 108 -17.76 -3.89 -3.43
CA VAL A 108 -18.43 -3.37 -2.22
C VAL A 108 -18.68 -1.85 -2.24
N ARG A 109 -18.36 -1.15 -3.34
CA ARG A 109 -18.41 0.32 -3.41
C ARG A 109 -19.80 0.93 -3.24
N ASN A 110 -20.84 0.15 -3.49
CA ASN A 110 -22.25 0.57 -3.42
C ASN A 110 -22.98 -0.03 -2.21
N GLU A 111 -22.27 -0.73 -1.31
CA GLU A 111 -22.78 -1.27 -0.04
C GLU A 111 -22.59 -0.30 1.11
#